data_AF-A0A3M1GF44-F1
#
_entry.id   AF-A0A3M1GF44-F1
#
_cell.length_a   1.000
_cell.length_b   1.000
_cell.length_c   1.000
_cell.angle_alpha   90.00
_cell.angle_beta   90.00
_cell.angle_gamma   90.00
#
_symmetry.space_group_name_H-M   'P 1'
#
loop_
_entity.id
_entity.type
_entity.pdbx_description
1 polymer ?
#
loop_
_entity_poly.entity_id
_entity_poly.type
_entity_poly.pdbx_seq_one_letter_code
_entity_poly.pdbx_strand_id
1 'polypeptide(L)'
;MVGLGDLPGGSFFSVASAVSADGTTIVGGSDSADGTEAFRWTSTGGMIGLGDLPGGAFHSHGYGVSGDGSVIVGEGTTAAGRKAFIWTQAGGMADLQTTLIDDYGLAGALAGWTLESARAVSPDGRTIVGFGINPWGQTEAWLAVIPEPSTYAVTLAALSLLAVLTARHRRRARPADAPTGKSS
;
A
#
# COMPACT_ATOMS: atom_id res chain seq x y z
N MET A 1 -27.95 -14.21 5.93
CA MET A 1 -26.60 -13.98 6.51
C MET A 1 -25.64 -14.95 5.84
N VAL A 2 -24.41 -14.52 5.55
CA VAL A 2 -23.37 -15.34 4.91
C VAL A 2 -22.13 -15.28 5.79
N GLY A 3 -21.55 -16.44 6.14
CA GLY A 3 -20.25 -16.48 6.82
C GLY A 3 -19.12 -16.20 5.84
N LEU A 4 -18.09 -15.46 6.27
CA LEU A 4 -16.94 -15.14 5.42
C LEU A 4 -15.96 -16.31 5.26
N GLY A 5 -16.01 -17.28 6.18
CA GLY A 5 -15.11 -18.43 6.24
C GLY A 5 -13.91 -18.18 7.15
N ASP A 6 -12.90 -19.02 6.99
CA ASP A 6 -11.62 -19.06 7.69
C ASP A 6 -10.47 -19.19 6.69
N LEU A 7 -9.23 -19.05 7.18
CA LEU A 7 -8.06 -19.32 6.35
C LEU A 7 -7.70 -20.82 6.42
N PRO A 8 -7.23 -21.43 5.32
CA PRO A 8 -6.91 -22.85 5.31
C PRO A 8 -5.81 -23.22 6.32
N GLY A 9 -5.96 -24.38 6.95
CA GLY A 9 -4.94 -25.01 7.80
C GLY A 9 -4.86 -24.49 9.24
N GLY A 10 -5.63 -23.46 9.58
CA GLY A 10 -5.80 -22.99 10.96
C GLY A 10 -7.05 -23.58 11.65
N SER A 11 -7.39 -23.01 12.80
CA SER A 11 -8.69 -23.25 13.44
C SER A 11 -9.79 -22.56 12.63
N PHE A 12 -11.02 -23.10 12.68
CA PHE A 12 -12.17 -22.41 12.09
C PHE A 12 -12.53 -21.16 12.91
N PHE A 13 -11.84 -20.06 12.64
CA PHE A 13 -11.94 -18.80 13.37
C PHE A 13 -11.60 -17.62 12.47
N SER A 14 -12.46 -16.59 12.49
CA SER A 14 -12.19 -15.30 11.85
C SER A 14 -12.96 -14.17 12.51
N VAL A 15 -12.41 -12.95 12.46
CA VAL A 15 -13.02 -11.73 12.97
C VAL A 15 -12.87 -10.61 11.95
N ALA A 16 -13.99 -10.11 11.42
CA ALA A 16 -14.01 -8.92 10.57
C ALA A 16 -13.90 -7.64 11.42
N SER A 17 -13.09 -6.68 10.96
CA SER A 17 -12.80 -5.43 11.68
C SER A 17 -13.22 -4.18 10.91
N ALA A 18 -13.12 -4.20 9.57
CA ALA A 18 -13.52 -3.07 8.73
C ALA A 18 -14.03 -3.53 7.36
N VAL A 19 -14.77 -2.64 6.70
CA VAL A 19 -15.28 -2.79 5.33
C VAL A 19 -14.99 -1.51 4.54
N SER A 20 -14.65 -1.65 3.26
CA SER A 20 -14.43 -0.53 2.34
C SER A 20 -15.72 0.27 2.13
N ALA A 21 -15.58 1.52 1.69
CA ALA A 21 -16.71 2.43 1.50
C ALA A 21 -17.71 1.94 0.43
N ASP A 22 -17.23 1.21 -0.56
CA ASP A 22 -18.05 0.57 -1.59
C ASP A 22 -18.67 -0.79 -1.15
N GLY A 23 -18.34 -1.27 0.05
CA GLY A 23 -18.83 -2.52 0.60
C GLY A 23 -18.24 -3.80 -0.02
N THR A 24 -17.22 -3.69 -0.89
CA THR A 24 -16.72 -4.84 -1.67
C THR A 24 -15.56 -5.58 -1.02
N THR A 25 -14.85 -4.93 -0.09
CA THR A 25 -13.66 -5.48 0.56
C THR A 25 -13.82 -5.45 2.07
N ILE A 26 -13.64 -6.60 2.73
CA ILE A 26 -13.68 -6.75 4.19
C ILE A 26 -12.29 -7.16 4.67
N VAL A 27 -11.84 -6.63 5.81
CA VAL A 27 -10.56 -6.96 6.42
C VAL A 27 -10.71 -7.35 7.89
N GLY A 28 -9.74 -8.08 8.42
CA GLY A 28 -9.76 -8.55 9.79
C GLY A 28 -8.59 -9.48 10.12
N GLY A 29 -8.78 -10.38 11.08
CA GLY A 29 -7.83 -11.43 11.45
C GLY A 29 -8.47 -12.82 11.38
N SER A 30 -7.69 -13.84 11.00
CA SER A 30 -8.13 -15.24 10.86
C SER A 30 -6.98 -16.18 11.17
N ASP A 31 -7.27 -17.39 11.65
CA ASP A 31 -6.25 -18.40 11.91
C ASP A 31 -5.90 -19.16 10.62
N SER A 32 -4.62 -19.18 10.25
CA SER A 32 -4.09 -19.97 9.12
C SER A 32 -3.12 -21.06 9.61
N ALA A 33 -2.55 -21.81 8.67
CA ALA A 33 -1.55 -22.84 8.96
C ALA A 33 -0.28 -22.28 9.62
N ASP A 34 0.06 -21.01 9.37
CA ASP A 34 1.29 -20.38 9.85
C ASP A 34 1.07 -19.62 11.16
N GLY A 35 -0.16 -19.22 11.47
CA GLY A 35 -0.55 -18.50 12.67
C GLY A 35 -1.79 -17.62 12.42
N THR A 36 -2.10 -16.72 13.35
CA THR A 36 -3.16 -15.72 13.12
C THR A 36 -2.63 -14.65 12.18
N GLU A 37 -3.34 -14.35 11.10
CA GLU A 37 -2.93 -13.30 10.16
C GLU A 37 -4.08 -12.41 9.72
N ALA A 38 -3.71 -11.22 9.27
CA ALA A 38 -4.60 -10.29 8.61
C ALA A 38 -5.16 -10.94 7.35
N PHE A 39 -6.45 -10.78 7.11
CA PHE A 39 -7.07 -11.23 5.86
C PHE A 39 -7.68 -10.07 5.08
N ARG A 40 -7.83 -10.30 3.78
CA ARG A 40 -8.72 -9.56 2.88
C ARG A 40 -9.75 -10.52 2.31
N TRP A 41 -11.02 -10.13 2.38
CA TRP A 41 -12.13 -10.88 1.81
C TRP A 41 -12.83 -10.07 0.72
N THR A 42 -13.13 -10.72 -0.40
CA THR A 42 -14.05 -10.21 -1.43
C THR A 42 -15.03 -11.29 -1.84
N SER A 43 -16.17 -10.91 -2.42
CA SER A 43 -17.19 -11.86 -2.87
C SER A 43 -16.69 -12.81 -3.97
N THR A 44 -15.73 -12.38 -4.78
CA THR A 44 -15.17 -13.17 -5.90
C THR A 44 -13.90 -13.95 -5.53
N GLY A 45 -13.12 -13.45 -4.55
CA GLY A 45 -11.85 -14.04 -4.13
C GLY A 45 -11.95 -14.91 -2.89
N GLY A 46 -13.03 -14.79 -2.10
CA GLY A 46 -13.11 -15.38 -0.77
C GLY A 46 -12.12 -14.72 0.20
N MET A 47 -11.82 -15.42 1.29
CA MET A 47 -10.85 -14.97 2.30
C MET A 47 -9.43 -15.32 1.83
N ILE A 48 -8.55 -14.32 1.81
CA ILE A 48 -7.13 -14.48 1.46
C ILE A 48 -6.29 -13.87 2.58
N GLY A 49 -5.29 -14.62 3.05
CA GLY A 49 -4.31 -14.17 4.03
C GLY A 49 -3.36 -13.13 3.44
N LEU A 50 -3.01 -12.13 4.23
CA LEU A 50 -2.09 -11.05 3.83
C LEU A 50 -0.65 -11.30 4.29
N GLY A 51 -0.42 -12.36 5.06
CA GLY A 51 0.84 -12.66 5.72
C GLY A 51 1.07 -11.84 6.97
N ASP A 52 2.32 -11.82 7.42
CA ASP A 52 2.81 -11.00 8.52
C ASP A 52 4.12 -10.30 8.12
N LEU A 53 4.53 -9.31 8.91
CA LEU A 53 5.83 -8.70 8.80
C LEU A 53 6.94 -9.72 9.14
N PRO A 54 8.11 -9.64 8.50
CA PRO A 54 9.17 -10.62 8.71
C PRO A 54 9.88 -10.46 10.07
N GLY A 55 10.39 -11.58 10.57
CA GLY A 55 11.33 -11.63 11.70
C GLY A 55 10.69 -11.78 13.09
N GLY A 56 9.37 -11.73 13.20
CA GLY A 56 8.62 -11.98 14.43
C GLY A 56 7.98 -13.38 14.49
N ALA A 57 7.15 -13.60 15.52
CA ALA A 57 6.17 -14.67 15.49
C ALA A 57 5.09 -14.31 14.46
N PHE A 58 4.62 -15.27 13.67
CA PHE A 58 3.64 -15.03 12.63
C PHE A 58 2.29 -14.60 13.23
N HIS A 59 2.08 -13.29 13.32
CA HIS A 59 0.90 -12.69 13.93
C HIS A 59 0.63 -11.28 13.38
N SER A 60 -0.46 -11.15 12.63
CA SER A 60 -0.95 -9.86 12.11
C SER A 60 -2.47 -9.73 12.18
N HIS A 61 -2.97 -8.48 12.17
CA HIS A 61 -4.41 -8.17 12.15
C HIS A 61 -4.68 -6.90 11.34
N GLY A 62 -5.62 -6.96 10.39
CA GLY A 62 -6.06 -5.80 9.60
C GLY A 62 -7.18 -5.01 10.28
N TYR A 63 -6.97 -3.71 10.53
CA TYR A 63 -7.93 -2.86 11.24
C TYR A 63 -8.62 -1.82 10.36
N GLY A 64 -7.99 -1.39 9.25
CA GLY A 64 -8.52 -0.36 8.37
C GLY A 64 -8.35 -0.72 6.90
N VAL A 65 -9.27 -0.21 6.07
CA VAL A 65 -9.26 -0.42 4.61
C VAL A 65 -9.72 0.86 3.88
N SER A 66 -9.07 1.21 2.77
CA SER A 66 -9.45 2.37 1.94
C SER A 66 -10.80 2.18 1.26
N GLY A 67 -11.33 3.25 0.67
CA GLY A 67 -12.67 3.29 0.09
C GLY A 67 -12.85 2.31 -1.07
N ASP A 68 -11.78 2.07 -1.82
CA ASP A 68 -11.68 1.15 -2.95
C ASP A 68 -11.05 -0.22 -2.57
N GLY A 69 -10.70 -0.42 -1.31
CA GLY A 69 -10.07 -1.66 -0.84
C GLY A 69 -8.62 -1.88 -1.29
N SER A 70 -7.97 -0.87 -1.88
CA SER A 70 -6.60 -0.97 -2.40
C SER A 70 -5.50 -0.85 -1.34
N VAL A 71 -5.79 -0.17 -0.23
CA VAL A 71 -4.89 0.01 0.92
C VAL A 71 -5.51 -0.62 2.16
N ILE A 72 -4.77 -1.48 2.83
CA ILE A 72 -5.14 -2.09 4.11
C ILE A 72 -4.09 -1.73 5.14
N VAL A 73 -4.51 -1.37 6.35
CA VAL A 73 -3.62 -1.02 7.45
C VAL A 73 -3.95 -1.84 8.69
N GLY A 74 -2.95 -2.08 9.52
CA GLY A 74 -3.11 -2.86 10.73
C GLY A 74 -1.85 -2.92 11.58
N GLU A 75 -1.70 -4.02 12.30
CA GLU A 75 -0.47 -4.35 13.03
C GLU A 75 0.04 -5.74 12.68
N GLY A 76 1.35 -5.89 12.64
CA GLY A 76 2.06 -7.15 12.44
C GLY A 76 3.21 -7.27 13.43
N THR A 77 3.88 -8.41 13.45
CA THR A 77 4.91 -8.71 14.44
C THR A 77 6.29 -8.82 13.80
N THR A 78 7.25 -8.07 14.32
CA THR A 78 8.66 -8.14 13.90
C THR A 78 9.54 -8.62 15.06
N ALA A 79 10.83 -8.84 14.80
CA ALA A 79 11.81 -9.10 15.87
C ALA A 79 11.88 -7.95 16.90
N ALA A 80 11.52 -6.72 16.50
CA ALA A 80 11.47 -5.55 17.37
C ALA A 80 10.12 -5.37 18.08
N GLY A 81 9.23 -6.36 17.98
CA GLY A 81 7.87 -6.32 18.51
C GLY A 81 6.85 -5.87 17.47
N ARG A 82 5.69 -5.45 17.98
CA ARG A 82 4.54 -5.03 17.15
C ARG A 82 4.86 -3.78 16.34
N LYS A 83 4.47 -3.77 15.07
CA LYS A 83 4.63 -2.65 14.14
C LYS A 83 3.35 -2.42 13.34
N ALA A 84 3.09 -1.16 13.03
CA ALA A 84 2.05 -0.80 12.09
C ALA A 84 2.44 -1.27 10.68
N PHE A 85 1.52 -1.90 9.95
CA PHE A 85 1.75 -2.26 8.56
C PHE A 85 0.86 -1.45 7.61
N ILE A 86 1.32 -1.36 6.36
CA ILE A 86 0.52 -1.02 5.19
C ILE A 86 0.60 -2.19 4.20
N TRP A 87 -0.54 -2.56 3.62
CA TRP A 87 -0.63 -3.58 2.59
C TRP A 87 -1.26 -2.98 1.34
N THR A 88 -0.67 -3.32 0.20
CA THR A 88 -1.27 -3.11 -1.12
C THR A 88 -1.13 -4.39 -1.94
N GLN A 89 -1.99 -4.58 -2.94
CA GLN A 89 -1.90 -5.76 -3.79
C GLN A 89 -0.56 -5.86 -4.55
N ALA A 90 0.04 -4.72 -4.92
CA ALA A 90 1.30 -4.69 -5.65
C ALA A 90 2.53 -4.87 -4.75
N GLY A 91 2.50 -4.34 -3.53
CA GLY A 91 3.62 -4.35 -2.61
C GLY A 91 3.61 -5.47 -1.57
N GLY A 92 2.46 -6.12 -1.35
CA GLY A 92 2.26 -6.99 -0.20
C GLY A 92 2.25 -6.20 1.12
N MET A 93 2.46 -6.89 2.24
CA MET A 93 2.53 -6.29 3.57
C MET A 93 3.93 -5.68 3.79
N ALA A 94 3.97 -4.42 4.22
CA ALA A 94 5.19 -3.71 4.54
C ALA A 94 5.06 -2.94 5.86
N ASP A 95 6.19 -2.72 6.55
CA ASP A 95 6.25 -1.86 7.73
C ASP A 95 5.89 -0.42 7.32
N LEU A 96 4.84 0.14 7.94
CA LEU A 96 4.31 1.45 7.57
C LEU A 96 5.34 2.56 7.84
N GLN A 97 6.10 2.47 8.93
CA GLN A 97 7.07 3.50 9.27
C GLN A 97 8.21 3.51 8.25
N THR A 98 8.73 2.35 7.86
CA THR A 98 9.71 2.22 6.79
C THR A 98 9.17 2.77 5.47
N THR A 99 7.96 2.39 5.05
CA THR A 99 7.32 2.93 3.83
C THR A 99 7.20 4.45 3.86
N LEU A 100 6.73 5.05 4.97
CA LEU A 100 6.61 6.51 5.09
C LEU A 100 7.97 7.23 5.01
N ILE A 101 9.02 6.62 5.54
CA ILE A 101 10.37 7.18 5.50
C ILE A 101 10.97 7.04 4.10
N ASP A 102 10.97 5.85 3.54
CA ASP A 102 11.72 5.50 2.33
C ASP A 102 11.03 6.01 1.07
N ASP A 103 9.70 5.86 0.99
CA ASP A 103 8.95 6.19 -0.23
C ASP A 103 8.45 7.65 -0.24
N TYR A 104 8.26 8.24 0.94
CA TYR A 104 7.64 9.57 1.09
C TYR A 104 8.51 10.60 1.81
N GLY A 105 9.72 10.22 2.24
CA GLY A 105 10.70 11.16 2.81
C GLY A 105 10.31 11.71 4.18
N LEU A 106 9.48 11.00 4.95
CA LEU A 106 8.94 11.49 6.23
C LEU A 106 9.85 11.23 7.45
N ALA A 107 11.13 10.96 7.24
CA ALA A 107 12.12 10.69 8.30
C ALA A 107 12.12 11.75 9.41
N GLY A 108 12.06 13.04 9.04
CA GLY A 108 12.06 14.14 10.01
C GLY A 108 10.79 14.21 10.85
N ALA A 109 9.62 13.94 10.25
CA ALA A 109 8.34 13.94 10.94
C ALA A 109 8.18 12.75 11.90
N LEU A 110 8.84 11.64 11.60
CA LEU A 110 8.78 10.39 12.37
C LEU A 110 9.98 10.20 13.32
N ALA A 111 10.84 11.21 13.46
CA ALA A 111 12.02 11.12 14.31
C ALA A 111 11.65 10.81 15.76
N GLY A 112 12.14 9.68 16.28
CA GLY A 112 11.87 9.21 17.65
C GLY A 112 10.53 8.49 17.82
N TRP A 113 9.70 8.39 16.78
CA TRP A 113 8.48 7.61 16.82
C TRP A 113 8.74 6.12 16.56
N THR A 114 7.93 5.27 17.19
CA THR A 114 7.71 3.88 16.78
C THR A 114 6.23 3.68 16.54
N LEU A 115 5.83 3.45 15.28
CA LEU A 115 4.43 3.19 14.93
C LEU A 115 4.09 1.73 15.24
N GLU A 116 3.24 1.48 16.24
CA GLU A 116 2.89 0.12 16.66
C GLU A 116 1.62 -0.41 15.99
N SER A 117 0.59 0.42 15.81
CA SER A 117 -0.70 -0.04 15.29
C SER A 117 -1.35 1.04 14.45
N ALA A 118 -1.66 0.74 13.19
CA ALA A 118 -2.50 1.57 12.35
C ALA A 118 -3.96 1.11 12.47
N ARG A 119 -4.84 2.01 12.89
CA ARG A 119 -6.23 1.68 13.27
C ARG A 119 -7.26 2.05 12.23
N ALA A 120 -6.98 3.06 11.39
CA ALA A 120 -7.85 3.43 10.29
C ALA A 120 -7.06 4.12 9.18
N VAL A 121 -7.62 4.04 7.98
CA VAL A 121 -7.16 4.76 6.79
C VAL A 121 -8.34 5.47 6.14
N SER A 122 -8.13 6.66 5.59
CA SER A 122 -9.15 7.42 4.88
C SER A 122 -9.58 6.73 3.58
N PRO A 123 -10.77 7.07 3.03
CA PRO A 123 -11.25 6.46 1.79
C PRO A 123 -10.31 6.60 0.59
N ASP A 124 -9.53 7.68 0.53
CA ASP A 124 -8.53 7.91 -0.52
C ASP A 124 -7.17 7.23 -0.25
N GLY A 125 -7.03 6.50 0.84
CA GLY A 125 -5.83 5.74 1.19
C GLY A 125 -4.69 6.57 1.80
N ARG A 126 -4.85 7.89 2.00
CA ARG A 126 -3.71 8.78 2.32
C ARG A 126 -3.56 9.17 3.77
N THR A 127 -4.65 9.28 4.50
CA THR A 127 -4.61 9.64 5.93
C THR A 127 -4.72 8.37 6.75
N ILE A 128 -3.69 8.06 7.52
CA ILE A 128 -3.63 6.89 8.39
C ILE A 128 -3.52 7.38 9.83
N VAL A 129 -4.29 6.78 10.73
CA VAL A 129 -4.25 7.09 12.16
C VAL A 129 -4.00 5.82 12.97
N GLY A 130 -3.43 5.99 14.16
CA GLY A 130 -3.06 4.86 14.99
C GLY A 130 -2.48 5.28 16.34
N PHE A 131 -1.77 4.37 16.98
CA PHE A 131 -0.98 4.67 18.17
C PHE A 131 0.40 4.02 18.11
N GLY A 132 1.32 4.55 18.90
CA GLY A 132 2.70 4.10 18.95
C GLY A 132 3.45 4.72 20.13
N ILE A 133 4.76 4.58 20.13
CA ILE A 133 5.63 5.19 21.14
C ILE A 133 6.19 6.50 20.56
N ASN A 134 5.95 7.60 21.26
CA ASN A 134 6.45 8.93 20.88
C ASN A 134 7.94 9.12 21.28
N PRO A 135 8.59 10.22 20.89
CA PRO A 135 10.01 10.47 21.19
C PRO A 135 10.37 10.55 22.69
N TRP A 136 9.38 10.65 23.57
CA TRP A 136 9.54 10.64 25.02
C TRP A 136 9.28 9.28 25.66
N GLY A 137 9.07 8.23 24.85
CA GLY A 137 8.82 6.87 25.33
C GLY A 137 7.39 6.64 25.81
N GLN A 138 6.44 7.52 25.48
CA GLN A 138 5.05 7.42 25.92
C GLN A 138 4.16 6.87 24.79
N THR A 139 3.13 6.10 25.14
CA THR A 139 2.11 5.70 24.18
C THR A 139 1.26 6.91 23.80
N GLU A 140 1.21 7.22 22.51
CA GLU A 140 0.48 8.37 21.98
C GLU A 140 -0.21 8.01 20.65
N ALA A 141 -1.36 8.62 20.40
CA ALA A 141 -2.04 8.53 19.11
C ALA A 141 -1.28 9.36 18.06
N TRP A 142 -1.26 8.88 16.82
CA TRP A 142 -0.61 9.57 15.71
C TRP A 142 -1.52 9.66 14.50
N LEU A 143 -1.21 10.63 13.65
CA LEU A 143 -1.78 10.83 12.32
C LEU A 143 -0.63 10.98 11.33
N ALA A 144 -0.66 10.19 10.26
CA ALA A 144 0.25 10.26 9.13
C ALA A 144 -0.54 10.59 7.87
N VAL A 145 0.01 11.48 7.04
CA VAL A 145 -0.55 11.81 5.73
C VAL A 145 0.47 11.45 4.67
N ILE A 146 0.10 10.49 3.81
CA ILE A 146 0.86 10.14 2.61
C ILE A 146 0.70 11.30 1.62
N PRO A 147 1.79 11.98 1.23
CA PRO A 147 1.70 13.08 0.27
C PRO A 147 1.25 12.55 -1.09
N GLU A 148 0.50 13.38 -1.82
CA GLU A 148 0.24 13.12 -3.23
C GLU A 148 1.56 12.93 -3.98
N PRO A 149 1.62 12.06 -5.00
CA PRO A 149 2.74 12.07 -5.92
C PRO A 149 2.88 13.49 -6.45
N SER A 150 3.97 14.17 -6.09
CA SER A 150 4.13 15.56 -6.50
C SER A 150 3.96 15.65 -8.01
N THR A 151 3.13 16.59 -8.48
CA THR A 151 2.81 16.78 -9.90
C THR A 151 4.07 16.94 -10.78
N TYR A 152 5.21 17.27 -10.17
CA TYR A 152 6.53 17.30 -10.79
C TYR A 152 7.03 15.93 -11.30
N ALA A 153 6.73 14.82 -10.62
CA ALA A 153 7.09 13.48 -11.08
C ALA A 153 6.21 13.02 -12.27
N VAL A 154 4.91 13.38 -12.25
CA VAL A 154 3.94 13.00 -13.30
C VAL A 154 4.19 13.79 -14.60
N THR A 155 4.59 15.06 -14.49
CA THR A 155 4.90 15.89 -15.67
C THR A 155 6.18 15.47 -16.39
N LEU A 156 7.23 15.02 -15.69
CA LEU A 156 8.45 14.51 -16.33
C LEU A 156 8.21 13.18 -17.08
N ALA A 157 7.38 12.28 -16.56
CA ALA A 157 6.99 11.06 -17.27
C ALA A 157 6.13 11.36 -18.51
N ALA A 158 5.18 12.31 -18.42
CA ALA A 158 4.33 12.72 -19.54
C ALA A 158 5.11 13.45 -20.65
N LEU A 159 6.07 14.30 -20.29
CA LEU A 159 6.94 15.01 -21.25
C LEU A 159 7.91 14.06 -21.96
N SER A 160 8.40 13.02 -21.26
CA SER A 160 9.23 11.96 -21.84
C SER A 160 8.47 11.15 -22.89
N LEU A 161 7.21 10.80 -22.60
CA LEU A 161 6.35 10.05 -23.53
C LEU A 161 5.98 10.87 -24.77
N LEU A 162 5.71 12.18 -24.62
CA LEU A 162 5.40 13.09 -25.73
C LEU A 162 6.62 13.36 -26.64
N ALA A 163 7.83 13.44 -26.06
CA ALA A 163 9.07 13.58 -26.82
C ALA A 163 9.37 12.34 -27.69
N VAL A 164 9.10 11.13 -27.19
CA VAL A 164 9.28 9.88 -27.95
C VAL A 164 8.28 9.77 -29.10
N LEU A 165 7.02 10.17 -28.88
CA LEU A 165 5.98 10.11 -29.91
C LEU A 165 6.22 11.12 -31.05
N THR A 166 6.66 12.33 -30.73
CA THR A 166 6.99 13.35 -31.75
C THR A 166 8.26 12.98 -32.55
N ALA A 167 9.26 12.37 -31.91
CA ALA A 167 10.45 11.88 -32.60
C ALA A 167 10.15 10.75 -33.60
N ARG A 168 9.20 9.85 -33.27
CA ARG A 168 8.75 8.78 -34.18
C ARG A 168 7.99 9.32 -35.38
N HIS A 169 7.22 10.39 -35.21
CA HIS A 169 6.46 10.99 -36.30
C HIS A 169 7.34 11.72 -37.32
N ARG A 170 8.43 12.36 -36.88
CA ARG A 170 9.37 13.08 -37.76
C ARG A 170 10.24 12.15 -38.61
N ARG A 171 10.59 10.96 -38.11
CA ARG A 171 11.39 9.97 -38.87
C ARG A 171 10.65 9.36 -40.05
N ARG A 172 9.31 9.35 -40.04
CA ARG A 172 8.48 8.88 -41.16
C ARG A 172 8.25 9.91 -42.26
N ALA A 173 8.62 11.17 -42.03
CA ALA A 173 8.27 12.28 -42.91
C ALA A 173 9.43 12.82 -43.78
N ARG A 174 10.60 12.14 -43.81
CA ARG A 174 11.73 12.61 -44.64
C ARG A 174 11.43 12.34 -46.13
N PRO A 175 11.30 13.38 -46.99
CA PRO A 175 11.10 13.18 -48.42
C PRO A 175 12.38 12.61 -49.07
N ALA A 176 12.21 11.75 -50.07
CA ALA A 176 13.33 11.29 -50.91
C ALA A 176 13.88 12.47 -51.74
N ASP A 177 15.17 12.74 -51.63
CA ASP A 177 15.86 13.78 -52.42
C ASP A 177 15.82 13.43 -53.91
N ALA A 178 15.33 14.36 -54.72
CA ALA A 178 15.33 14.29 -56.20
C ALA A 178 16.59 14.99 -56.77
N PRO A 179 17.07 14.58 -57.96
CA PRO A 179 18.46 14.79 -58.37
C PRO A 179 18.72 16.20 -58.92
N THR A 180 19.93 16.69 -58.70
CA THR A 180 20.46 17.97 -59.20
C THR A 180 20.66 17.92 -60.73
N GLY A 181 19.85 18.72 -61.44
CA GLY A 181 20.01 19.02 -62.87
C GLY A 181 21.01 20.15 -63.14
N LYS A 182 21.73 20.02 -64.26
CA LYS A 182 22.88 20.78 -64.75
C LYS A 182 22.57 22.20 -65.26
N SER A 183 23.57 23.08 -65.18
CA SER A 183 23.93 24.13 -66.17
C SER A 183 25.46 24.29 -66.09
N SER A 184 26.29 24.36 -67.13
CA SER A 184 26.14 24.68 -68.57
C SER A 184 27.01 23.74 -69.41
#